data_AF-A0A9W8YZ50-F1
#
_entry.id   AF-A0A9W8YZ50-F1
#
_cell.length_a   1.000
_cell.length_b   1.000
_cell.length_c   1.000
_cell.angle_alpha   90.00
_cell.angle_beta   90.00
_cell.angle_gamma   90.00
#
_symmetry.space_group_name_H-M   'P 1'
#
loop_
_entity.id
_entity.type
_entity.pdbx_description
1 polymer ?
#
loop_
_entity_poly.entity_id
_entity_poly.type
_entity_poly.pdbx_seq_one_letter_code
_entity_poly.pdbx_strand_id
1 'polypeptide(L)'
;MSRHANLISSMSELYHLLVQLAVIDATLLVTPDDAIIKIFSRKAALEAGYTSEAVNLMSKLPYLAVGDITWGEPELKRSTVPVDYYCRDNTGHFQALRWMDDDLENEDNMIPGHSIKMTEHENYGYSLIYNTETCLMTSWQPSANPPDVQGYAHLPTWLPSEILEPWIVSFRSLSVLKTPLFMLWEPRTQQDAQSPEDYTDRDALHWRAERAVDRALWGIADVYMQCGWEVSSQEQQNGFDRHEFVTRRTRHLQEAVRPVIDRIGEKGRRYRESHHGYDPRLPDYRMMLYKAIHEDEGCLTDLEPYEDTHEPLVQPRLDISVK
;
A
#
# COMPACT_ATOMS: atom_id res chain seq x y z
N MET A 1 28.42 2.84 -15.20
CA MET A 1 27.14 2.40 -14.61
C MET A 1 27.06 2.90 -13.17
N SER A 2 25.90 3.39 -12.73
CA SER A 2 25.72 3.88 -11.34
C SER A 2 25.97 2.76 -10.34
N ARG A 3 26.66 3.02 -9.22
CA ARG A 3 26.92 2.02 -8.15
C ARG A 3 25.62 1.36 -7.67
N HIS A 4 24.55 2.16 -7.58
CA HIS A 4 23.24 1.73 -7.11
C HIS A 4 22.29 1.34 -8.25
N ALA A 5 22.82 0.99 -9.44
CA ALA A 5 21.99 0.71 -10.61
C ALA A 5 21.00 -0.45 -10.39
N ASN A 6 21.40 -1.51 -9.67
CA ASN A 6 20.52 -2.64 -9.38
C ASN A 6 19.27 -2.18 -8.58
N LEU A 7 19.47 -1.39 -7.52
CA LEU A 7 18.37 -0.81 -6.74
C LEU A 7 17.47 0.07 -7.60
N ILE A 8 18.06 1.04 -8.31
CA ILE A 8 17.30 2.01 -9.11
C ILE A 8 16.48 1.27 -10.18
N SER A 9 17.06 0.28 -10.85
CA SER A 9 16.38 -0.51 -11.88
C SER A 9 15.22 -1.31 -11.29
N SER A 10 15.43 -2.04 -10.20
CA SER A 10 14.38 -2.89 -9.60
C SER A 10 13.25 -2.07 -8.99
N MET A 11 13.55 -0.94 -8.33
CA MET A 11 12.51 -0.04 -7.82
C MET A 11 11.73 0.64 -8.95
N SER A 12 12.44 1.05 -10.02
CA SER A 12 11.80 1.60 -11.21
C SER A 12 10.84 0.58 -11.81
N GLU A 13 11.30 -0.64 -12.02
CA GLU A 13 10.48 -1.71 -12.58
C GLU A 13 9.24 -2.00 -11.72
N LEU A 14 9.40 -2.14 -10.41
CA LEU A 14 8.28 -2.34 -9.49
C LEU A 14 7.25 -1.22 -9.60
N TYR A 15 7.66 0.05 -9.47
CA TYR A 15 6.70 1.15 -9.49
C TYR A 15 6.04 1.35 -10.85
N HIS A 16 6.78 1.20 -11.97
CA HIS A 16 6.17 1.26 -13.29
C HIS A 16 5.17 0.12 -13.49
N LEU A 17 5.45 -1.08 -12.98
CA LEU A 17 4.52 -2.21 -13.02
C LEU A 17 3.24 -1.90 -12.25
N LEU A 18 3.35 -1.31 -11.05
CA LEU A 18 2.18 -0.91 -10.26
C LEU A 18 1.34 0.17 -10.95
N VAL A 19 1.97 1.15 -11.61
CA VAL A 19 1.27 2.17 -12.41
C VAL A 19 0.54 1.51 -13.60
N GLN A 20 1.22 0.62 -14.32
CA GLN A 20 0.66 -0.10 -15.46
C GLN A 20 -0.56 -0.92 -15.05
N LEU A 21 -0.47 -1.62 -13.92
CA LEU A 21 -1.58 -2.36 -13.35
C LEU A 21 -2.69 -1.46 -12.78
N ALA A 22 -2.55 -0.13 -12.78
CA ALA A 22 -3.49 0.79 -12.11
C ALA A 22 -3.72 0.42 -10.63
N VAL A 23 -2.65 -0.05 -9.97
CA VAL A 23 -2.55 -0.22 -8.51
C VAL A 23 -2.28 1.12 -7.84
N ILE A 24 -1.45 1.93 -8.49
CA ILE A 24 -1.13 3.30 -8.08
C ILE A 24 -1.40 4.27 -9.22
N ASP A 25 -1.74 5.50 -8.87
CA ASP A 25 -1.87 6.58 -9.85
C ASP A 25 -0.47 6.96 -10.39
N ALA A 26 -0.39 7.21 -11.69
CA ALA A 26 0.85 7.61 -12.36
C ALA A 26 1.40 8.95 -11.82
N THR A 27 0.53 9.84 -11.36
CA THR A 27 0.87 11.15 -10.77
C THR A 27 1.63 11.03 -9.45
N LEU A 28 1.47 9.91 -8.74
CA LEU A 28 2.21 9.63 -7.51
C LEU A 28 3.65 9.18 -7.79
N LEU A 29 3.92 8.59 -8.95
CA LEU A 29 5.25 8.12 -9.29
C LEU A 29 6.16 9.30 -9.62
N VAL A 30 7.10 9.55 -8.71
CA VAL A 30 8.12 10.57 -8.90
C VAL A 30 9.39 9.91 -9.41
N THR A 31 9.73 10.18 -10.66
CA THR A 31 11.04 9.87 -11.22
C THR A 31 11.94 11.10 -11.07
N PRO A 32 13.10 11.00 -10.40
CA PRO A 32 13.91 12.18 -10.13
C PRO A 32 14.40 12.83 -11.43
N ASP A 33 13.96 14.06 -11.63
CA ASP A 33 14.46 15.02 -12.61
C ASP A 33 15.17 16.20 -11.91
N ASP A 34 15.75 17.11 -12.68
CA ASP A 34 16.46 18.28 -12.14
C ASP A 34 15.57 19.23 -11.31
N ALA A 35 14.24 19.15 -11.45
CA ALA A 35 13.31 19.98 -10.69
C ALA A 35 13.03 19.39 -9.29
N ILE A 36 12.92 18.07 -9.18
CA ILE A 36 12.69 17.35 -7.91
C ILE A 36 13.91 17.44 -6.98
N ILE A 37 15.14 17.48 -7.54
CA ILE A 37 16.38 17.72 -6.77
C ILE A 37 16.29 18.99 -5.92
N LYS A 38 15.49 19.99 -6.35
CA LYS A 38 15.35 21.27 -5.64
C LYS A 38 14.47 21.19 -4.39
N ILE A 39 13.68 20.12 -4.23
CA ILE A 39 12.72 19.99 -3.14
C ILE A 39 13.25 19.05 -2.03
N PHE A 40 14.15 18.14 -2.37
CA PHE A 40 14.85 17.28 -1.40
C PHE A 40 15.84 18.07 -0.55
N SER A 41 15.63 18.11 0.77
CA SER A 41 16.57 18.77 1.69
C SER A 41 17.78 17.90 2.02
N ARG A 42 18.85 18.05 1.22
CA ARG A 42 20.15 17.41 1.50
C ARG A 42 20.68 17.75 2.89
N LYS A 43 20.47 18.99 3.33
CA LYS A 43 20.95 19.49 4.63
C LYS A 43 20.25 18.76 5.78
N ALA A 44 18.91 18.71 5.76
CA ALA A 44 18.14 18.04 6.81
C ALA A 44 18.49 16.54 6.90
N ALA A 45 18.66 15.87 5.75
CA ALA A 45 19.05 14.45 5.74
C ALA A 45 20.46 14.23 6.34
N LEU A 46 21.43 15.10 6.04
CA LEU A 46 22.76 15.04 6.66
C LEU A 46 22.71 15.32 8.17
N GLU A 47 21.93 16.31 8.60
CA GLU A 47 21.73 16.64 10.02
C GLU A 47 21.00 15.52 10.78
N ALA A 48 20.14 14.76 10.10
CA ALA A 48 19.51 13.56 10.63
C ALA A 48 20.48 12.36 10.74
N GLY A 49 21.75 12.53 10.35
CA GLY A 49 22.81 11.53 10.52
C GLY A 49 23.01 10.58 9.34
N TYR A 50 22.38 10.82 8.18
CA TYR A 50 22.69 10.08 6.96
C TYR A 50 24.06 10.45 6.40
N THR A 51 24.69 9.48 5.71
CA THR A 51 25.94 9.73 4.98
C THR A 51 25.69 10.49 3.68
N SER A 52 26.72 11.18 3.17
CA SER A 52 26.65 11.88 1.88
C SER A 52 26.28 10.96 0.71
N GLU A 53 26.68 9.69 0.76
CA GLU A 53 26.33 8.70 -0.26
C GLU A 53 24.84 8.35 -0.20
N ALA A 54 24.31 8.06 1.00
CA ALA A 54 22.89 7.80 1.20
C ALA A 54 22.02 8.98 0.75
N VAL A 55 22.40 10.21 1.13
CA VAL A 55 21.72 11.45 0.72
C VAL A 55 21.75 11.66 -0.79
N ASN A 56 22.86 11.33 -1.46
CA ASN A 56 22.96 11.40 -2.92
C ASN A 56 22.12 10.34 -3.63
N LEU A 57 21.95 9.17 -3.02
CA LEU A 57 21.10 8.11 -3.55
C LEU A 57 19.62 8.45 -3.37
N MET A 58 19.19 8.90 -2.19
CA MET A 58 17.81 9.33 -1.93
C MET A 58 17.33 10.37 -2.95
N SER A 59 18.18 11.33 -3.34
CA SER A 59 17.84 12.33 -4.36
C SER A 59 17.73 11.78 -5.80
N LYS A 60 18.00 10.50 -6.01
CA LYS A 60 18.04 9.83 -7.33
C LYS A 60 17.18 8.57 -7.39
N LEU A 61 16.54 8.18 -6.28
CA LEU A 61 15.64 7.04 -6.28
C LEU A 61 14.27 7.44 -6.83
N PRO A 62 13.63 6.59 -7.63
CA PRO A 62 12.19 6.71 -7.84
C PRO A 62 11.48 6.47 -6.50
N TYR A 63 10.44 7.23 -6.22
CA TYR A 63 9.60 7.06 -5.02
C TYR A 63 8.15 7.42 -5.34
N LEU A 64 7.25 7.10 -4.42
CA LEU A 64 5.83 7.48 -4.52
C LEU A 64 5.59 8.70 -3.63
N ALA A 65 5.14 9.82 -4.21
CA ALA A 65 4.82 11.04 -3.48
C ALA A 65 3.42 10.92 -2.84
N VAL A 66 3.38 10.16 -1.76
CA VAL A 66 2.13 9.75 -1.10
C VAL A 66 1.61 10.77 -0.07
N GLY A 67 2.43 11.75 0.32
CA GLY A 67 2.03 12.81 1.24
C GLY A 67 1.65 12.28 2.63
N ASP A 68 0.81 13.01 3.37
CA ASP A 68 0.23 12.51 4.62
C ASP A 68 -0.77 11.39 4.29
N ILE A 69 -0.26 10.16 4.19
CA ILE A 69 -1.10 8.97 3.97
C ILE A 69 -2.12 8.88 5.10
N THR A 70 -3.39 8.93 4.73
CA THR A 70 -4.47 8.46 5.61
C THR A 70 -4.49 6.94 5.52
N TRP A 71 -3.85 6.28 6.49
CA TRP A 71 -3.88 4.84 6.77
C TRP A 71 -4.07 3.89 5.56
N GLY A 72 -2.99 3.20 5.18
CA GLY A 72 -3.08 1.95 4.41
C GLY A 72 -3.18 2.06 2.88
N GLU A 73 -2.95 3.22 2.25
CA GLU A 73 -2.82 3.31 0.79
C GLU A 73 -1.80 4.37 0.32
N PRO A 74 -0.95 4.08 -0.68
CA PRO A 74 -0.85 2.83 -1.43
C PRO A 74 -0.03 1.75 -0.70
N GLU A 75 -0.51 0.50 -0.69
CA GLU A 75 0.27 -0.66 -0.25
C GLU A 75 1.08 -1.25 -1.41
N LEU A 76 2.38 -1.49 -1.19
CA LEU A 76 3.25 -2.22 -2.11
C LEU A 76 3.22 -3.72 -1.85
N LYS A 77 3.08 -4.09 -0.58
CA LYS A 77 2.87 -5.45 -0.09
C LYS A 77 1.93 -5.44 1.10
N ARG A 78 1.44 -6.59 1.56
CA ARG A 78 0.49 -6.68 2.68
C ARG A 78 1.06 -5.91 3.86
N SER A 79 0.37 -4.86 4.31
CA SER A 79 0.85 -4.02 5.40
C SER A 79 2.24 -3.41 5.15
N THR A 80 2.63 -3.20 3.89
CA THR A 80 3.90 -2.56 3.49
C THR A 80 3.58 -1.36 2.63
N VAL A 81 3.96 -0.17 3.10
CA VAL A 81 3.72 1.11 2.44
C VAL A 81 5.05 1.69 1.90
N PRO A 82 5.01 2.49 0.83
CA PRO A 82 6.20 3.18 0.35
C PRO A 82 6.65 4.24 1.35
N VAL A 83 7.95 4.51 1.39
CA VAL A 83 8.50 5.69 2.05
C VAL A 83 8.63 6.81 1.02
N ASP A 84 8.27 8.03 1.40
CA ASP A 84 8.64 9.22 0.65
C ASP A 84 9.85 9.93 1.29
N TYR A 85 10.66 10.52 0.41
CA TYR A 85 11.75 11.42 0.82
C TYR A 85 11.38 12.87 0.52
N TYR A 86 10.09 13.14 0.34
CA TYR A 86 9.57 14.45 -0.05
C TYR A 86 9.41 15.29 1.21
N CYS A 87 10.45 16.03 1.59
CA CYS A 87 10.33 16.94 2.72
C CYS A 87 11.17 18.21 2.59
N ARG A 88 10.50 19.36 2.77
CA ARG A 88 11.13 20.69 2.78
C ARG A 88 11.69 20.96 4.17
N ASP A 89 13.00 20.72 4.32
CA ASP A 89 13.83 21.14 5.47
C ASP A 89 13.36 20.65 6.87
N ASN A 90 12.86 19.41 6.97
CA ASN A 90 12.52 18.81 8.26
C ASN A 90 13.51 17.69 8.63
N THR A 91 14.45 17.99 9.51
CA THR A 91 15.40 17.00 10.06
C THR A 91 14.67 15.87 10.81
N GLY A 92 13.55 16.18 11.47
CA GLY A 92 12.73 15.20 12.19
C GLY A 92 12.11 14.15 11.27
N HIS A 93 11.71 14.53 10.05
CA HIS A 93 11.23 13.57 9.03
C HIS A 93 12.30 12.52 8.72
N PHE A 94 13.52 12.99 8.41
CA PHE A 94 14.63 12.09 8.10
C PHE A 94 15.09 11.26 9.30
N GLN A 95 14.95 11.76 10.53
CA GLN A 95 15.19 10.99 11.75
C GLN A 95 14.14 9.88 11.92
N ALA A 96 12.85 10.19 11.69
CA ALA A 96 11.77 9.20 11.77
C ALA A 96 11.98 8.05 10.78
N LEU A 97 12.45 8.34 9.56
CA LEU A 97 12.80 7.30 8.57
C LEU A 97 13.94 6.37 9.03
N ARG A 98 14.71 6.76 10.04
CA ARG A 98 15.76 5.94 10.65
C ARG A 98 15.31 5.21 11.91
N TRP A 99 14.14 5.50 12.47
CA TRP A 99 13.68 4.79 13.66
C TRP A 99 13.46 3.30 13.36
N MET A 100 13.85 2.46 14.31
CA MET A 100 13.52 1.05 14.31
C MET A 100 12.17 0.87 15.01
N ASP A 101 11.28 0.14 14.34
CA ASP A 101 9.87 0.09 14.72
C ASP A 101 9.60 -0.90 15.87
N ASP A 102 10.61 -1.69 16.29
CA ASP A 102 10.53 -2.68 17.37
C ASP A 102 11.05 -2.19 18.74
N ASP A 103 11.51 -0.94 18.81
CA ASP A 103 12.01 -0.33 20.06
C ASP A 103 11.63 1.15 20.14
N LEU A 104 10.32 1.41 20.24
CA LEU A 104 9.74 2.76 20.31
C LEU A 104 10.15 3.55 21.57
N GLU A 105 10.72 2.89 22.58
CA GLU A 105 11.18 3.51 23.82
C GLU A 105 12.64 3.95 23.76
N ASN A 106 13.37 3.53 22.72
CA ASN A 106 14.79 3.79 22.57
C ASN A 106 15.06 4.59 21.30
N GLU A 107 14.97 5.92 21.42
CA GLU A 107 15.25 6.86 20.33
C GLU A 107 16.69 6.76 19.79
N ASP A 108 17.61 6.12 20.54
CA ASP A 108 18.99 5.88 20.09
C ASP A 108 19.10 4.66 19.15
N ASN A 109 18.06 3.83 19.06
CA ASN A 109 18.05 2.62 18.25
C ASN A 109 17.64 2.94 16.79
N MET A 110 18.58 3.54 16.06
CA MET A 110 18.37 3.98 14.68
C MET A 110 19.06 3.07 13.66
N ILE A 111 18.41 2.91 12.50
CA ILE A 111 19.04 2.44 11.27
C ILE A 111 20.31 3.27 11.02
N PRO A 112 21.48 2.66 10.75
CA PRO A 112 22.72 3.38 10.50
C PRO A 112 22.59 4.36 9.33
N GLY A 113 23.30 5.50 9.38
CA GLY A 113 23.19 6.55 8.36
C GLY A 113 23.64 6.18 6.93
N HIS A 114 24.30 5.04 6.74
CA HIS A 114 24.60 4.48 5.43
C HIS A 114 23.49 3.54 4.91
N SER A 115 22.43 3.34 5.67
CA SER A 115 21.29 2.50 5.30
C SER A 115 20.05 3.36 5.11
N ILE A 116 19.23 3.03 4.12
CA ILE A 116 18.04 3.78 3.72
C ILE A 116 16.83 2.84 3.78
N LYS A 117 15.78 3.25 4.50
CA LYS A 117 14.48 2.57 4.53
C LYS A 117 13.72 2.89 3.23
N MET A 118 13.38 1.88 2.44
CA MET A 118 12.67 1.99 1.14
C MET A 118 11.16 1.81 1.28
N THR A 119 10.76 1.02 2.28
CA THR A 119 9.36 0.78 2.62
C THR A 119 9.23 0.80 4.13
N GLU A 120 8.03 1.11 4.59
CA GLU A 120 7.67 1.02 5.99
C GLU A 120 6.65 -0.12 6.15
N HIS A 121 6.78 -0.87 7.23
CA HIS A 121 5.75 -1.84 7.56
C HIS A 121 4.73 -1.20 8.49
N GLU A 122 3.49 -1.59 8.27
CA GLU A 122 2.46 -1.62 9.29
C GLU A 122 2.43 -3.04 9.88
N ASN A 123 1.63 -3.26 10.93
CA ASN A 123 1.25 -4.55 11.53
C ASN A 123 2.09 -5.81 11.16
N TYR A 124 1.93 -6.32 9.93
CA TYR A 124 2.54 -7.58 9.46
C TYR A 124 3.39 -7.45 8.18
N GLY A 125 3.79 -6.23 7.81
CA GLY A 125 4.52 -5.98 6.58
C GLY A 125 6.04 -6.06 6.72
N TYR A 126 6.69 -5.43 5.76
CA TYR A 126 8.13 -5.43 5.57
C TYR A 126 8.69 -4.01 5.50
N SER A 127 9.72 -3.74 6.28
CA SER A 127 10.67 -2.65 6.05
C SER A 127 11.81 -3.16 5.17
N LEU A 128 11.90 -2.65 3.95
CA LEU A 128 13.03 -2.90 3.05
C LEU A 128 14.14 -1.91 3.37
N ILE A 129 15.30 -2.39 3.80
CA ILE A 129 16.42 -1.55 4.23
C ILE A 129 17.61 -1.79 3.32
N TYR A 130 18.05 -0.74 2.61
CA TYR A 130 19.16 -0.81 1.67
C TYR A 130 20.42 -0.18 2.26
N ASN A 131 21.53 -0.92 2.26
CA ASN A 131 22.83 -0.42 2.72
C ASN A 131 23.65 0.10 1.53
N THR A 132 24.01 1.39 1.55
CA THR A 132 24.72 2.04 0.44
C THR A 132 26.18 1.58 0.31
N GLU A 133 26.80 1.13 1.40
CA GLU A 133 28.19 0.66 1.38
C GLU A 133 28.31 -0.73 0.74
N THR A 134 27.43 -1.65 1.12
CA THR A 134 27.44 -3.02 0.58
C THR A 134 26.65 -3.17 -0.71
N CYS A 135 25.77 -2.20 -1.00
CA CYS A 135 24.80 -2.24 -2.08
C CYS A 135 23.82 -3.42 -1.99
N LEU A 136 23.62 -3.95 -0.78
CA LEU A 136 22.67 -5.02 -0.48
C LEU A 136 21.46 -4.47 0.26
N MET A 137 20.38 -5.23 0.21
CA MET A 137 19.12 -4.93 0.87
C MET A 137 18.78 -6.04 1.86
N THR A 138 18.08 -5.67 2.93
CA THR A 138 17.48 -6.57 3.90
C THR A 138 15.97 -6.39 3.84
N SER A 139 15.23 -7.50 3.85
CA SER A 139 13.78 -7.49 4.05
C SER A 139 13.49 -7.83 5.51
N TRP A 140 12.98 -6.86 6.26
CA TRP A 140 12.75 -7.01 7.70
C TRP A 140 11.28 -6.94 8.03
N GLN A 141 10.79 -7.95 8.75
CA GLN A 141 9.44 -7.99 9.32
C GLN A 141 9.60 -8.13 10.85
N PRO A 142 9.37 -7.08 11.65
CA PRO A 142 9.65 -7.15 13.08
C PRO A 142 8.81 -8.18 13.82
N SER A 143 7.55 -8.38 13.39
CA SER A 143 6.67 -9.42 13.95
C SER A 143 7.17 -10.85 13.72
N ALA A 144 8.15 -11.06 12.83
CA ALA A 144 8.79 -12.35 12.59
C ALA A 144 10.11 -12.53 13.35
N ASN A 145 10.61 -11.49 14.03
CA ASN A 145 11.81 -11.62 14.86
C ASN A 145 11.52 -12.53 16.08
N PRO A 146 12.49 -13.33 16.52
CA PRO A 146 12.43 -13.96 17.83
C PRO A 146 12.25 -12.91 18.94
N PRO A 147 11.56 -13.22 20.05
CA PRO A 147 11.27 -12.24 21.12
C PRO A 147 12.49 -11.50 21.69
N ASP A 148 13.66 -12.13 21.66
CA ASP A 148 14.91 -11.60 22.23
C ASP A 148 15.84 -10.96 21.18
N VAL A 149 15.37 -10.82 19.92
CA VAL A 149 16.19 -10.30 18.82
C VAL A 149 15.56 -9.03 18.26
N GLN A 150 16.29 -7.93 18.41
CA GLN A 150 15.88 -6.63 17.88
C GLN A 150 16.55 -6.30 16.56
N GLY A 151 15.89 -5.44 15.79
CA GLY A 151 16.34 -4.91 14.53
C GLY A 151 16.48 -5.98 13.45
N TYR A 152 17.21 -5.61 12.41
CA TYR A 152 17.37 -6.40 11.19
C TYR A 152 18.81 -6.87 10.93
N ALA A 153 19.77 -6.44 11.76
CA ALA A 153 21.20 -6.65 11.49
C ALA A 153 21.61 -8.14 11.48
N HIS A 154 20.82 -9.01 12.11
CA HIS A 154 21.02 -10.46 12.13
C HIS A 154 20.47 -11.17 10.88
N LEU A 155 19.67 -10.46 10.07
CA LEU A 155 19.03 -11.02 8.89
C LEU A 155 20.01 -11.08 7.71
N PRO A 156 19.87 -12.08 6.84
CA PRO A 156 20.60 -12.13 5.58
C PRO A 156 20.32 -10.89 4.70
N THR A 157 21.32 -10.56 3.87
CA THR A 157 21.26 -9.46 2.91
C THR A 157 21.46 -9.97 1.49
N TRP A 158 20.75 -9.36 0.54
CA TRP A 158 20.74 -9.80 -0.86
C TRP A 158 20.74 -8.62 -1.82
N LEU A 159 20.94 -8.87 -3.11
CA LEU A 159 20.78 -7.82 -4.11
C LEU A 159 19.32 -7.33 -4.13
N PRO A 160 19.08 -6.03 -4.32
CA PRO A 160 17.73 -5.49 -4.48
C PRO A 160 16.87 -6.28 -5.47
N SER A 161 17.43 -6.68 -6.62
CA SER A 161 16.71 -7.51 -7.59
C SER A 161 16.28 -8.86 -7.02
N GLU A 162 17.09 -9.50 -6.18
CA GLU A 162 16.73 -10.79 -5.59
C GLU A 162 15.58 -10.67 -4.58
N ILE A 163 15.46 -9.52 -3.90
CA ILE A 163 14.38 -9.25 -2.94
C ILE A 163 13.09 -8.81 -3.64
N LEU A 164 13.21 -7.97 -4.68
CA LEU A 164 12.07 -7.36 -5.35
C LEU A 164 11.50 -8.23 -6.48
N GLU A 165 12.30 -9.10 -7.10
CA GLU A 165 11.85 -9.99 -8.18
C GLU A 165 10.62 -10.83 -7.77
N PRO A 166 10.57 -11.47 -6.59
CA PRO A 166 9.37 -12.21 -6.18
C PRO A 166 8.11 -11.33 -6.12
N TRP A 167 8.24 -10.04 -5.80
CA TRP A 167 7.10 -9.11 -5.73
C TRP A 167 6.68 -8.73 -7.16
N ILE A 168 7.65 -8.36 -8.01
CA ILE A 168 7.46 -8.04 -9.42
C ILE A 168 6.77 -9.22 -10.14
N VAL A 169 7.28 -10.44 -9.98
CA VAL A 169 6.70 -11.65 -10.54
C VAL A 169 5.28 -11.88 -10.02
N SER A 170 5.01 -11.63 -8.74
CA SER A 170 3.67 -11.82 -8.17
C SER A 170 2.65 -10.86 -8.77
N PHE A 171 3.01 -9.58 -8.94
CA PHE A 171 2.16 -8.61 -9.62
C PHE A 171 1.99 -8.92 -11.11
N ARG A 172 3.09 -9.25 -11.80
CA ARG A 172 3.08 -9.56 -13.24
C ARG A 172 2.23 -10.79 -13.56
N SER A 173 2.33 -11.81 -12.71
CA SER A 173 1.56 -13.05 -12.84
C SER A 173 0.13 -12.94 -12.31
N LEU A 174 -0.27 -11.78 -11.77
CA LEU A 174 -1.53 -11.59 -11.06
C LEU A 174 -1.76 -12.64 -9.96
N SER A 175 -0.69 -13.18 -9.35
CA SER A 175 -0.80 -14.07 -8.19
C SER A 175 -1.19 -13.30 -6.93
N VAL A 176 -0.91 -12.01 -6.95
CA VAL A 176 -1.42 -10.99 -6.05
C VAL A 176 -2.18 -9.97 -6.87
N LEU A 177 -3.32 -9.51 -6.35
CA LEU A 177 -4.19 -8.59 -7.05
C LEU A 177 -4.57 -7.42 -6.13
N LYS A 178 -4.06 -6.22 -6.40
CA LYS A 178 -4.61 -5.03 -5.74
C LYS A 178 -5.99 -4.74 -6.32
N THR A 179 -6.96 -4.62 -5.44
CA THR A 179 -8.30 -4.17 -5.78
C THR A 179 -8.54 -2.80 -5.16
N PRO A 180 -9.53 -2.05 -5.65
CA PRO A 180 -9.94 -0.80 -5.02
C PRO A 180 -10.44 -0.94 -3.57
N LEU A 181 -10.70 -2.17 -3.09
CA LEU A 181 -11.10 -2.40 -1.70
C LEU A 181 -9.90 -2.68 -0.79
N PHE A 182 -9.00 -3.54 -1.25
CA PHE A 182 -7.81 -4.02 -0.54
C PHE A 182 -6.99 -4.89 -1.48
N MET A 183 -5.79 -5.29 -1.07
CA MET A 183 -4.99 -6.23 -1.85
C MET A 183 -5.33 -7.69 -1.51
N LEU A 184 -5.61 -8.47 -2.56
CA LEU A 184 -5.85 -9.91 -2.49
C LEU A 184 -4.50 -10.64 -2.53
N TRP A 185 -4.12 -11.16 -1.37
CA TRP A 185 -2.85 -11.87 -1.17
C TRP A 185 -2.97 -13.38 -1.32
N GLU A 186 -4.16 -13.91 -1.08
CA GLU A 186 -4.37 -15.36 -1.14
C GLU A 186 -4.55 -15.80 -2.59
N PRO A 187 -3.78 -16.80 -3.05
CA PRO A 187 -3.86 -17.27 -4.43
C PRO A 187 -5.29 -17.67 -4.79
N ARG A 188 -5.64 -17.51 -6.07
CA ARG A 188 -6.93 -17.97 -6.62
C ARG A 188 -7.23 -19.43 -6.28
N THR A 189 -6.20 -20.27 -6.11
CA THR A 189 -6.33 -21.69 -5.74
C THR A 189 -6.85 -21.95 -4.32
N GLN A 190 -6.78 -20.96 -3.42
CA GLN A 190 -7.26 -21.08 -2.03
C GLN A 190 -8.73 -20.63 -1.86
N GLN A 191 -9.38 -20.18 -2.93
CA GLN A 191 -10.76 -19.70 -2.91
C GLN A 191 -11.81 -20.75 -2.51
N ASP A 192 -11.51 -22.02 -2.75
CA ASP A 192 -12.38 -23.15 -2.46
C ASP A 192 -12.01 -23.88 -1.16
N ALA A 193 -11.15 -23.26 -0.34
CA ALA A 193 -10.86 -23.77 0.99
C ALA A 193 -12.17 -23.97 1.79
N GLN A 194 -12.13 -24.89 2.75
CA GLN A 194 -13.18 -24.97 3.75
C GLN A 194 -12.82 -24.04 4.91
N SER A 195 -13.83 -23.55 5.62
CA SER A 195 -13.58 -22.87 6.90
C SER A 195 -12.83 -23.82 7.83
N PRO A 196 -11.85 -23.33 8.61
CA PRO A 196 -11.16 -24.16 9.60
C PRO A 196 -12.14 -24.86 10.55
N GLU A 197 -11.83 -26.10 10.95
CA GLU A 197 -12.74 -26.95 11.73
C GLU A 197 -13.01 -26.42 13.15
N ASP A 198 -12.07 -25.64 13.69
CA ASP A 198 -12.12 -25.03 15.01
C ASP A 198 -12.93 -23.71 15.05
N TYR A 199 -13.40 -23.23 13.90
CA TYR A 199 -14.18 -22.00 13.84
C TYR A 199 -15.57 -22.22 14.45
N THR A 200 -15.99 -21.27 15.28
CA THR A 200 -17.40 -21.20 15.69
C THR A 200 -18.30 -20.97 14.46
N ASP A 201 -19.59 -21.29 14.55
CA ASP A 201 -20.53 -21.03 13.45
C ASP A 201 -20.49 -19.57 12.97
N ARG A 202 -20.26 -18.65 13.90
CA ARG A 202 -20.08 -17.23 13.63
C ARG A 202 -18.82 -16.96 12.82
N ASP A 203 -17.67 -17.48 13.26
CA ASP A 203 -16.39 -17.23 12.60
C ASP A 203 -16.37 -17.91 11.22
N ALA A 204 -17.00 -19.09 11.10
CA ALA A 204 -17.19 -19.76 9.83
C ALA A 204 -18.13 -18.98 8.89
N LEU A 205 -19.15 -18.29 9.40
CA LEU A 205 -20.00 -17.40 8.61
C LEU A 205 -19.21 -16.18 8.11
N HIS A 206 -18.41 -15.53 8.97
CA HIS A 206 -17.53 -14.44 8.58
C HIS A 206 -16.54 -14.88 7.50
N TRP A 207 -15.84 -15.97 7.75
CA TRP A 207 -14.88 -16.55 6.81
C TRP A 207 -15.50 -16.80 5.43
N ARG A 208 -16.68 -17.43 5.38
CA ARG A 208 -17.38 -17.70 4.11
C ARG A 208 -17.81 -16.42 3.40
N ALA A 209 -18.17 -15.38 4.15
CA ALA A 209 -18.54 -14.08 3.61
C ALA A 209 -17.32 -13.38 2.97
N GLU A 210 -16.20 -13.33 3.67
CA GLU A 210 -14.94 -12.77 3.16
C GLU A 210 -14.51 -13.50 1.88
N ARG A 211 -14.48 -14.84 1.91
CA ARG A 211 -14.15 -15.64 0.72
C ARG A 211 -15.08 -15.41 -0.46
N ALA A 212 -16.36 -15.15 -0.21
CA ALA A 212 -17.30 -14.85 -1.28
C ALA A 212 -16.98 -13.51 -1.95
N VAL A 213 -16.56 -12.50 -1.19
CA VAL A 213 -16.10 -11.21 -1.73
C VAL A 213 -14.78 -11.40 -2.49
N ASP A 214 -13.81 -12.09 -1.92
CA ASP A 214 -12.52 -12.38 -2.56
C ASP A 214 -12.71 -13.08 -3.90
N ARG A 215 -13.56 -14.12 -3.97
CA ARG A 215 -13.91 -14.82 -5.22
C ARG A 215 -14.47 -13.87 -6.27
N ALA A 216 -15.37 -12.96 -5.88
CA ALA A 216 -15.93 -11.99 -6.81
C ALA A 216 -14.87 -11.00 -7.29
N LEU A 217 -14.02 -10.50 -6.40
CA LEU A 217 -12.93 -9.58 -6.72
C LEU A 217 -11.86 -10.20 -7.63
N TRP A 218 -11.55 -11.48 -7.45
CA TRP A 218 -10.61 -12.19 -8.30
C TRP A 218 -11.04 -12.26 -9.78
N GLY A 219 -12.32 -12.01 -10.09
CA GLY A 219 -12.76 -11.80 -11.47
C GLY A 219 -12.08 -10.62 -12.17
N ILE A 220 -11.50 -9.67 -11.43
CA ILE A 220 -10.69 -8.57 -12.01
C ILE A 220 -9.46 -9.10 -12.73
N ALA A 221 -8.87 -10.23 -12.28
CA ALA A 221 -7.77 -10.87 -13.02
C ALA A 221 -8.19 -11.29 -14.43
N ASP A 222 -9.43 -11.75 -14.60
CA ASP A 222 -9.97 -12.10 -15.91
C ASP A 222 -10.19 -10.83 -16.77
N VAL A 223 -10.54 -9.70 -16.15
CA VAL A 223 -10.63 -8.39 -16.82
C VAL A 223 -9.26 -7.93 -17.32
N TYR A 224 -8.19 -8.06 -16.53
CA TYR A 224 -6.82 -7.74 -16.99
C TYR A 224 -6.47 -8.51 -18.27
N MET A 225 -6.67 -9.84 -18.27
CA MET A 225 -6.34 -10.68 -19.41
C MET A 225 -7.18 -10.34 -20.65
N GLN A 226 -8.47 -10.04 -20.48
CA GLN A 226 -9.34 -9.59 -21.58
C GLN A 226 -8.92 -8.25 -22.17
N CYS A 227 -8.30 -7.39 -21.37
CA CYS A 227 -7.75 -6.11 -21.80
C CYS A 227 -6.31 -6.23 -22.33
N GLY A 228 -5.80 -7.46 -22.55
CA GLY A 228 -4.50 -7.69 -23.18
C GLY A 228 -3.33 -7.83 -22.21
N TRP A 229 -3.59 -8.04 -20.91
CA TRP A 229 -2.53 -8.39 -19.96
C TRP A 229 -2.02 -9.82 -20.19
N GLU A 230 -0.73 -9.95 -20.45
CA GLU A 230 -0.05 -11.23 -20.68
C GLU A 230 0.75 -11.64 -19.43
N VAL A 231 0.16 -12.56 -18.65
CA VAL A 231 0.72 -13.13 -17.42
C VAL A 231 2.09 -13.81 -17.64
N SER A 232 2.32 -14.34 -18.83
CA SER A 232 3.55 -15.04 -19.22
C SER A 232 4.62 -14.15 -19.86
N SER A 233 4.31 -12.89 -20.19
CA SER A 233 5.29 -12.00 -20.81
C SER A 233 6.29 -11.51 -19.78
N GLN A 234 7.60 -11.61 -20.08
CA GLN A 234 8.67 -11.07 -19.23
C GLN A 234 9.00 -9.60 -19.54
N GLU A 235 8.66 -9.13 -20.73
CA GLU A 235 9.06 -7.81 -21.23
C GLU A 235 7.87 -7.12 -21.91
N GLN A 236 7.40 -6.04 -21.30
CA GLN A 236 6.38 -5.10 -21.80
C GLN A 236 4.98 -5.66 -22.13
N GLN A 237 3.97 -5.05 -21.52
CA GLN A 237 2.55 -5.35 -21.71
C GLN A 237 2.00 -4.55 -22.90
N ASN A 238 2.60 -4.72 -24.08
CA ASN A 238 2.34 -3.88 -25.27
C ASN A 238 0.89 -4.00 -25.81
N GLY A 239 0.17 -5.05 -25.44
CA GLY A 239 -1.24 -5.24 -25.79
C GLY A 239 -2.23 -4.74 -24.73
N PHE A 240 -1.76 -4.27 -23.56
CA PHE A 240 -2.65 -3.95 -22.45
C PHE A 240 -3.29 -2.57 -22.60
N ASP A 241 -4.62 -2.53 -22.73
CA ASP A 241 -5.41 -1.29 -22.71
C ASP A 241 -5.82 -0.95 -21.27
N ARG A 242 -5.01 -0.08 -20.63
CA ARG A 242 -5.26 0.39 -19.26
C ARG A 242 -6.60 1.13 -19.12
N HIS A 243 -7.00 1.91 -20.11
CA HIS A 243 -8.24 2.70 -20.04
C HIS A 243 -9.47 1.80 -20.14
N GLU A 244 -9.45 0.84 -21.07
CA GLU A 244 -10.48 -0.18 -21.15
C GLU A 244 -10.52 -1.05 -19.88
N PHE A 245 -9.36 -1.41 -19.33
CA PHE A 245 -9.27 -2.15 -18.08
C PHE A 245 -9.95 -1.41 -16.93
N VAL A 246 -9.64 -0.13 -16.69
CA VAL A 246 -10.26 0.66 -15.60
C VAL A 246 -11.79 0.69 -15.79
N THR A 247 -12.26 0.96 -17.00
CA THR A 247 -13.70 0.98 -17.32
C THR A 247 -14.38 -0.37 -17.02
N ARG A 248 -13.77 -1.48 -17.45
CA ARG A 248 -14.32 -2.82 -17.23
C ARG A 248 -14.20 -3.28 -15.77
N ARG A 249 -13.14 -2.86 -15.05
CA ARG A 249 -12.98 -3.10 -13.62
C ARG A 249 -14.11 -2.44 -12.84
N THR A 250 -14.40 -1.16 -13.09
CA THR A 250 -15.50 -0.44 -12.43
C THR A 250 -16.84 -1.13 -12.67
N ARG A 251 -17.10 -1.54 -13.92
CA ARG A 251 -18.31 -2.32 -14.25
C ARG A 251 -18.36 -3.65 -13.48
N HIS A 252 -17.27 -4.39 -13.43
CA HIS A 252 -17.19 -5.66 -12.68
C HIS A 252 -17.43 -5.46 -11.18
N LEU A 253 -16.92 -4.38 -10.59
CA LEU A 253 -17.19 -4.04 -9.20
C LEU A 253 -18.68 -3.79 -8.95
N GLN A 254 -19.36 -3.09 -9.86
CA GLN A 254 -20.80 -2.80 -9.77
C GLN A 254 -21.67 -4.04 -10.01
N GLU A 255 -21.34 -4.86 -11.02
CA GLU A 255 -22.21 -5.95 -11.49
C GLU A 255 -21.95 -7.28 -10.78
N ALA A 256 -20.71 -7.57 -10.37
CA ALA A 256 -20.34 -8.86 -9.78
C ALA A 256 -20.02 -8.75 -8.28
N VAL A 257 -19.32 -7.70 -7.85
CA VAL A 257 -18.84 -7.58 -6.46
C VAL A 257 -19.90 -6.96 -5.54
N ARG A 258 -20.51 -5.83 -5.95
CA ARG A 258 -21.55 -5.15 -5.16
C ARG A 258 -22.69 -6.08 -4.74
N PRO A 259 -23.27 -6.93 -5.61
CA PRO A 259 -24.37 -7.80 -5.21
C PRO A 259 -23.96 -8.88 -4.21
N VAL A 260 -22.68 -9.28 -4.16
CA VAL A 260 -22.16 -10.20 -3.15
C VAL A 260 -22.10 -9.52 -1.79
N ILE A 261 -21.52 -8.32 -1.74
CA ILE A 261 -21.44 -7.51 -0.51
C ILE A 261 -22.83 -7.19 0.03
N ASP A 262 -23.78 -6.80 -0.84
CA ASP A 262 -25.14 -6.48 -0.41
C ASP A 262 -25.89 -7.71 0.16
N ARG A 263 -25.70 -8.90 -0.44
CA ARG A 263 -26.26 -10.15 0.11
C ARG A 263 -25.65 -10.54 1.45
N ILE A 264 -24.35 -10.32 1.64
CA ILE A 264 -23.66 -10.56 2.92
C ILE A 264 -24.17 -9.60 3.98
N GLY A 265 -24.27 -8.31 3.67
CA GLY A 265 -24.81 -7.30 4.58
C GLY A 265 -26.25 -7.61 5.00
N GLU A 266 -27.09 -8.07 4.07
CA GLU A 266 -28.47 -8.49 4.37
C GLU A 266 -28.52 -9.71 5.30
N LYS A 267 -27.70 -10.74 5.05
CA LYS A 267 -27.60 -11.90 5.95
C LYS A 267 -27.15 -11.50 7.35
N GLY A 268 -26.16 -10.61 7.43
CA GLY A 268 -25.68 -10.06 8.71
C GLY A 268 -26.76 -9.31 9.49
N ARG A 269 -27.60 -8.51 8.80
CA ARG A 269 -28.75 -7.83 9.41
C ARG A 269 -29.76 -8.81 10.00
N ARG A 270 -30.18 -9.82 9.23
CA ARG A 270 -31.14 -10.83 9.70
C ARG A 270 -30.60 -11.63 10.90
N TYR A 271 -29.30 -11.93 10.90
CA TYR A 271 -28.65 -12.60 12.01
C TYR A 271 -28.69 -11.74 13.28
N ARG A 272 -28.39 -10.43 13.20
CA ARG A 272 -28.52 -9.50 14.34
C ARG A 272 -29.94 -9.43 14.90
N GLU A 273 -30.93 -9.27 14.02
CA GLU A 273 -32.33 -9.14 14.40
C GLU A 273 -32.86 -10.39 15.13
N SER A 274 -32.33 -11.57 14.81
CA SER A 274 -32.70 -12.84 15.44
C SER A 274 -31.97 -13.15 16.75
N HIS A 275 -30.90 -12.42 17.09
CA HIS A 275 -30.03 -12.73 18.24
C HIS A 275 -29.90 -11.57 19.26
N HIS A 276 -30.98 -10.79 19.46
CA HIS A 276 -31.13 -9.67 20.43
C HIS A 276 -29.91 -9.41 21.36
N GLY A 277 -29.06 -8.45 21.00
CA GLY A 277 -28.06 -7.89 21.91
C GLY A 277 -26.60 -7.90 21.45
N TYR A 278 -26.30 -8.16 20.18
CA TYR A 278 -24.91 -8.20 19.71
C TYR A 278 -24.65 -7.26 18.54
N ASP A 279 -23.65 -6.39 18.70
CA ASP A 279 -23.13 -5.49 17.67
C ASP A 279 -21.94 -6.16 16.94
N PRO A 280 -22.10 -6.60 15.68
CA PRO A 280 -21.03 -7.12 14.87
C PRO A 280 -20.49 -6.03 13.97
N ARG A 281 -19.21 -5.73 14.16
CA ARG A 281 -18.36 -5.21 13.07
C ARG A 281 -18.14 -6.34 12.06
N LEU A 282 -19.16 -6.66 11.26
CA LEU A 282 -18.89 -7.16 9.90
C LEU A 282 -18.05 -6.07 9.22
N PRO A 283 -16.96 -6.40 8.51
CA PRO A 283 -16.20 -5.37 7.82
C PRO A 283 -17.16 -4.60 6.91
N ASP A 284 -17.17 -3.26 7.03
CA ASP A 284 -18.07 -2.42 6.25
C ASP A 284 -17.53 -2.29 4.81
N TYR A 285 -17.59 -3.40 4.09
CA TYR A 285 -17.21 -3.51 2.69
C TYR A 285 -18.02 -2.55 1.79
N ARG A 286 -19.16 -2.03 2.26
CA ARG A 286 -19.98 -1.07 1.50
C ARG A 286 -19.32 0.30 1.43
N MET A 287 -18.72 0.78 2.52
CA MET A 287 -18.03 2.07 2.55
C MET A 287 -16.76 2.02 1.69
N MET A 288 -15.97 0.95 1.80
CA MET A 288 -14.79 0.73 0.95
C MET A 288 -15.19 0.65 -0.55
N LEU A 289 -16.29 -0.04 -0.86
CA LEU A 289 -16.76 -0.16 -2.24
C LEU A 289 -17.35 1.13 -2.81
N TYR A 290 -17.95 1.97 -1.98
CA TYR A 290 -18.39 3.29 -2.40
C TYR A 290 -17.18 4.16 -2.79
N LYS A 291 -16.15 4.22 -1.92
CA LYS A 291 -14.89 4.93 -2.20
C LYS A 291 -14.26 4.43 -3.52
N ALA A 292 -14.09 3.12 -3.65
CA ALA A 292 -13.55 2.45 -4.83
C ALA A 292 -14.23 2.83 -6.16
N ILE A 293 -15.56 2.85 -6.21
CA ILE A 293 -16.30 3.12 -7.45
C ILE A 293 -16.15 4.60 -7.86
N HIS A 294 -16.12 5.52 -6.90
CA HIS A 294 -16.10 6.97 -7.19
C HIS A 294 -14.68 7.49 -7.41
N GLU A 295 -13.64 6.89 -6.80
CA GLU A 295 -12.24 7.23 -7.07
C GLU A 295 -11.77 6.77 -8.45
N ASP A 296 -12.26 5.62 -8.92
CA ASP A 296 -11.99 5.12 -10.27
C ASP A 296 -12.65 5.99 -11.36
N GLU A 297 -13.80 6.61 -11.07
CA GLU A 297 -14.45 7.58 -11.97
C GLU A 297 -13.70 8.93 -12.00
N GLY A 298 -13.08 9.33 -10.87
CA GLY A 298 -12.24 10.53 -10.79
C GLY A 298 -10.95 10.46 -11.63
N CYS A 299 -10.46 9.26 -11.93
CA CYS A 299 -9.32 9.05 -12.85
C CYS A 299 -9.67 9.33 -14.35
N LEU A 300 -10.93 9.61 -14.67
CA LEU A 300 -11.41 9.85 -16.04
C LEU A 300 -11.84 11.30 -16.31
N THR A 301 -11.74 12.22 -15.35
CA THR A 301 -12.22 13.61 -15.52
C THR A 301 -11.30 14.66 -14.89
N ASP A 302 -10.74 15.54 -15.74
CA ASP A 302 -10.35 16.89 -15.36
C ASP A 302 -11.64 17.71 -15.07
N LEU A 303 -12.15 17.79 -13.83
CA LEU A 303 -13.15 18.80 -13.47
C LEU A 303 -13.12 19.23 -11.98
N GLU A 304 -13.38 20.54 -11.85
CA GLU A 304 -13.41 21.49 -10.74
C GLU A 304 -13.84 21.02 -9.32
N PRO A 305 -13.39 21.74 -8.27
CA PRO A 305 -13.60 21.35 -6.88
C PRO A 305 -15.08 21.37 -6.48
N TYR A 306 -15.46 20.33 -5.75
CA TYR A 306 -16.72 20.19 -5.03
C TYR A 306 -16.84 21.33 -3.98
N GLU A 307 -17.73 22.30 -4.21
CA GLU A 307 -18.10 23.30 -3.21
C GLU A 307 -18.92 22.64 -2.10
N ASP A 308 -18.30 22.55 -0.92
CA ASP A 308 -18.92 22.10 0.31
C ASP A 308 -19.97 23.14 0.77
N THR A 309 -21.25 22.82 0.59
CA THR A 309 -22.37 23.64 1.09
C THR A 309 -22.83 23.11 2.45
N HIS A 310 -21.95 23.21 3.44
CA HIS A 310 -22.35 23.15 4.84
C HIS A 310 -22.57 24.57 5.38
N GLU A 311 -23.85 24.91 5.62
CA GLU A 311 -24.24 26.08 6.41
C GLU A 311 -23.51 26.06 7.77
N PRO A 312 -22.88 27.17 8.18
CA PRO A 312 -22.23 27.22 9.48
C PRO A 312 -23.27 27.22 10.60
N LEU A 313 -23.17 26.21 11.47
CA LEU A 313 -23.87 26.17 12.75
C LEU A 313 -23.51 27.42 13.58
N VAL A 314 -24.51 28.26 13.81
CA VAL A 314 -24.45 29.40 14.73
C VAL A 314 -24.14 28.88 16.13
N GLN A 315 -22.93 29.16 16.62
CA GLN A 315 -22.58 28.92 18.02
C GLN A 315 -23.30 29.92 18.93
N PRO A 316 -23.92 29.47 20.04
CA PRO A 316 -24.47 30.39 21.04
C PRO A 316 -23.33 31.07 21.82
N ARG A 317 -23.37 32.40 21.89
CA ARG A 317 -22.49 33.20 22.74
C ARG A 317 -22.76 32.88 24.22
N LEU A 318 -21.74 32.38 24.91
CA LEU A 318 -21.65 32.40 26.37
C LEU A 318 -21.08 33.76 26.79
N ASP A 319 -21.94 34.64 27.30
CA ASP A 319 -21.53 35.84 28.02
C ASP A 319 -21.03 35.43 29.42
N ILE A 320 -19.71 35.50 29.62
CA ILE A 320 -19.11 35.46 30.96
C ILE A 320 -18.70 36.89 31.30
N SER A 321 -19.48 37.53 32.16
CA SER A 321 -19.16 38.82 32.77
C SER A 321 -18.28 38.57 34.00
N VAL A 322 -17.03 39.03 33.95
CA VAL A 322 -16.15 39.09 35.13
C VAL A 322 -16.22 40.51 35.68
N LYS A 323 -16.62 40.62 36.95
CA LYS A 323 -16.32 41.76 37.83
C LYS A 323 -15.46 41.27 38.97
#